data_AF-X0UME4-F1
#
_entry.id   AF-X0UME4-F1
#
_cell.length_a   1.000
_cell.length_b   1.000
_cell.length_c   1.000
_cell.angle_alpha   90.00
_cell.angle_beta   90.00
_cell.angle_gamma   90.00
#
_symmetry.space_group_name_H-M   'P 1'
#
loop_
_entity.id
_entity.type
_entity.pdbx_description
1 polymer ?
#
loop_
_entity_poly.entity_id
_entity_poly.type
_entity_poly.pdbx_seq_one_letter_code
_entity_poly.pdbx_strand_id
1 'polypeptide(L)'
;MVALVLAGGAVSGGAFKVGGLKALNDFLVGRKITELDMYLGISAGALLSASLAAGITPDEMIKVLDGTSTRFEQLRPVDFYNPNIREFATRPAKFAYDVATFLPSIGVDFVRALPELPAALGPAARKFVRHPSYTQFEA
;
A
#
# COMPACT_ATOMS: atom_id res chain seq x y z
N MET A 1 24.04 -10.93 -26.49
CA MET A 1 23.52 -10.06 -25.43
C MET A 1 22.21 -10.64 -24.93
N VAL A 2 22.19 -11.11 -23.69
CA VAL A 2 21.03 -11.70 -23.00
C VAL A 2 20.76 -10.87 -21.75
N ALA A 3 19.50 -10.45 -21.58
CA ALA A 3 19.05 -9.67 -20.44
C ALA A 3 18.06 -10.49 -19.60
N LEU A 4 18.16 -10.35 -18.28
CA LEU A 4 17.18 -10.88 -17.33
C LEU A 4 16.32 -9.75 -16.79
N VAL A 5 15.01 -9.86 -16.96
CA VAL A 5 14.03 -8.89 -16.50
C VAL A 5 13.22 -9.46 -15.34
N LEU A 6 13.34 -8.83 -14.18
CA LEU A 6 12.61 -9.17 -12.95
C LEU A 6 11.55 -8.10 -12.67
N ALA A 7 10.30 -8.45 -12.96
CA ALA A 7 9.15 -7.62 -12.62
C ALA A 7 9.05 -7.38 -11.10
N GLY A 8 8.23 -6.42 -10.71
CA GLY A 8 7.98 -6.08 -9.31
C GLY A 8 7.15 -7.14 -8.60
N GLY A 9 6.90 -6.92 -7.31
CA GLY A 9 6.07 -7.77 -6.48
C GLY A 9 6.16 -7.36 -5.02
N ALA A 10 5.33 -7.95 -4.17
CA ALA A 10 5.48 -7.84 -2.72
C ALA A 10 6.85 -8.42 -2.30
N VAL A 11 7.42 -7.92 -1.21
CA VAL A 11 8.68 -8.46 -0.63
C VAL A 11 8.55 -9.96 -0.36
N SER A 12 7.36 -10.43 0.03
CA SER A 12 7.03 -11.86 0.19
C SER A 12 7.14 -12.67 -1.11
N GLY A 13 6.97 -12.05 -2.28
CA GLY A 13 7.18 -12.66 -3.59
C GLY A 13 8.66 -12.81 -3.98
N GLY A 14 9.59 -12.31 -3.16
CA GLY A 14 11.04 -12.48 -3.36
C GLY A 14 11.46 -13.94 -3.34
N ALA A 15 10.96 -14.73 -2.37
CA ALA A 15 11.27 -16.16 -2.27
C ALA A 15 10.83 -16.96 -3.51
N PHE A 16 9.64 -16.65 -4.05
CA PHE A 16 9.15 -17.27 -5.29
C PHE A 16 10.07 -16.98 -6.48
N LYS A 17 10.51 -15.72 -6.63
CA LYS A 17 11.44 -15.32 -7.69
C LYS A 17 12.80 -15.99 -7.51
N VAL A 18 13.32 -16.09 -6.28
CA VAL A 18 14.59 -16.78 -6.00
C VAL A 18 14.49 -18.27 -6.38
N GLY A 19 13.38 -18.94 -6.08
CA GLY A 19 13.13 -20.32 -6.54
C GLY A 19 13.14 -20.45 -8.07
N GLY A 20 12.47 -19.52 -8.77
CA GLY A 20 12.50 -19.47 -10.23
C GLY A 20 13.90 -19.19 -10.81
N LEU A 21 14.67 -18.31 -10.18
CA LEU A 21 16.07 -18.04 -10.53
C LEU A 21 16.95 -19.26 -10.31
N LYS A 22 16.73 -20.02 -9.24
CA LYS A 22 17.44 -21.27 -8.99
C LYS A 22 17.12 -22.31 -10.07
N ALA A 23 15.84 -22.54 -10.35
CA ALA A 23 15.44 -23.47 -11.41
C ALA A 23 16.00 -23.07 -12.78
N LEU A 24 15.99 -21.77 -13.11
CA LEU A 24 16.59 -21.27 -14.34
C LEU A 24 18.11 -21.46 -14.35
N ASN A 25 18.80 -21.17 -13.24
CA ASN A 25 20.24 -21.38 -13.12
C ASN A 25 20.63 -22.85 -13.30
N ASP A 26 19.84 -23.79 -12.78
CA ASP A 26 20.09 -25.23 -12.92
C ASP A 26 19.82 -25.72 -14.35
N PHE A 27 18.90 -25.06 -15.07
CA PHE A 27 18.59 -25.39 -16.46
C PHE A 27 19.63 -24.82 -17.46
N LEU A 28 20.33 -23.75 -17.10
CA LEU A 28 21.34 -23.14 -17.97
C LEU A 28 22.60 -24.02 -18.05
N VAL A 29 22.94 -24.45 -19.27
CA VAL A 29 24.17 -25.22 -19.54
C VAL A 29 25.25 -24.29 -20.07
N GLY A 30 26.42 -24.30 -19.43
CA GLY A 30 27.60 -23.54 -19.90
C GLY A 30 27.57 -22.04 -19.62
N ARG A 31 26.58 -21.54 -18.85
CA ARG A 31 26.50 -20.15 -18.39
C ARG A 31 25.74 -20.08 -17.08
N LYS A 32 26.21 -19.29 -16.11
CA LYS A 32 25.46 -19.04 -14.87
C LYS A 32 24.48 -17.90 -15.04
N ILE A 33 23.43 -17.89 -14.24
CA ILE A 33 22.47 -16.78 -14.21
C ILE A 33 23.10 -15.46 -13.73
N THR A 34 24.26 -15.52 -13.06
CA THR A 34 25.08 -14.38 -12.65
C THR A 34 26.01 -13.86 -13.76
N GLU A 35 26.03 -14.51 -14.93
CA GLU A 35 26.90 -14.18 -16.07
C GLU A 35 26.09 -13.70 -17.31
N LEU A 36 24.93 -13.10 -17.06
CA LEU A 36 24.13 -12.44 -18.08
C LEU A 36 24.63 -11.03 -18.34
N ASP A 37 24.38 -10.52 -19.54
CA ASP A 37 24.92 -9.24 -20.00
C ASP A 37 24.21 -8.03 -19.35
N MET A 38 22.94 -8.20 -18.95
CA MET A 38 22.13 -7.13 -18.35
C MET A 38 21.09 -7.67 -17.36
N TYR A 39 20.89 -6.96 -16.26
CA TYR A 39 19.85 -7.23 -15.27
C TYR A 39 18.96 -6.01 -15.12
N LEU A 40 17.66 -6.18 -15.36
CA LEU A 40 16.65 -5.15 -15.13
C LEU A 40 15.70 -5.61 -14.04
N GLY A 41 15.53 -4.81 -13.00
CA GLY A 41 14.61 -5.14 -11.91
C GLY A 41 13.86 -3.92 -11.41
N ILE A 42 12.60 -4.10 -11.03
CA ILE A 42 11.78 -3.05 -10.38
C ILE A 42 11.37 -3.50 -8.98
N SER A 43 11.43 -2.60 -7.99
CA SER A 43 11.07 -2.87 -6.58
C SER A 43 11.81 -4.12 -6.04
N ALA A 44 11.10 -5.15 -5.56
CA ALA A 44 11.69 -6.42 -5.12
C ALA A 44 12.55 -7.10 -6.20
N GLY A 45 12.23 -6.92 -7.49
CA GLY A 45 13.04 -7.40 -8.60
C GLY A 45 14.39 -6.69 -8.69
N ALA A 46 14.46 -5.40 -8.35
CA ALA A 46 15.71 -4.63 -8.35
C ALA A 46 16.72 -5.16 -7.33
N LEU A 47 16.25 -5.57 -6.14
CA LEU A 47 17.08 -6.18 -5.11
C LEU A 47 17.74 -7.48 -5.61
N LEU A 48 16.97 -8.33 -6.27
CA LEU A 48 17.45 -9.59 -6.84
C LEU A 48 18.39 -9.34 -8.04
N SER A 49 18.03 -8.42 -8.95
CA SER A 49 18.85 -8.03 -10.09
C SER A 49 20.20 -7.46 -9.66
N ALA A 50 20.23 -6.60 -8.64
CA ALA A 50 21.48 -6.04 -8.10
C ALA A 50 22.36 -7.13 -7.48
N SER A 51 21.75 -8.05 -6.72
CA SER A 51 22.45 -9.18 -6.12
C SER A 51 23.06 -10.12 -7.18
N LEU A 52 22.31 -10.42 -8.24
CA LEU A 52 22.79 -11.22 -9.37
C LEU A 52 23.94 -10.54 -10.12
N ALA A 53 23.82 -9.22 -10.36
CA ALA A 53 24.88 -8.43 -10.97
C ALA A 53 26.16 -8.37 -10.10
N ALA A 54 26.01 -8.45 -8.77
CA ALA A 54 27.12 -8.57 -7.82
C ALA A 54 27.70 -10.01 -7.72
N GLY A 55 27.18 -10.97 -8.50
CA GLY A 55 27.66 -12.35 -8.51
C GLY A 55 27.10 -13.23 -7.39
N ILE A 56 26.08 -12.77 -6.66
CA ILE A 56 25.41 -13.58 -5.63
C ILE A 56 24.54 -14.62 -6.33
N THR A 57 24.78 -15.89 -6.05
CA THR A 57 24.05 -16.99 -6.69
C THR A 57 22.66 -17.19 -6.08
N PRO A 58 21.71 -17.77 -6.82
CA PRO A 58 20.39 -18.11 -6.26
C PRO A 58 20.47 -19.00 -5.01
N ASP A 59 21.41 -19.93 -4.95
CA ASP A 59 21.67 -20.76 -3.75
C ASP A 59 21.99 -19.91 -2.52
N GLU A 60 22.81 -18.88 -2.67
CA GLU A 60 23.17 -18.01 -1.57
C GLU A 60 21.98 -17.13 -1.16
N MET A 61 21.16 -16.69 -2.13
CA MET A 61 19.92 -15.96 -1.84
C MET A 61 18.92 -16.81 -1.05
N ILE A 62 18.80 -18.11 -1.35
CA ILE A 62 17.95 -19.03 -0.58
C ILE A 62 18.45 -19.11 0.86
N LYS A 63 19.76 -19.28 1.07
CA LYS A 63 20.35 -19.31 2.42
C LYS A 63 20.12 -18.02 3.19
N VAL A 64 20.19 -16.87 2.53
CA VAL A 64 19.89 -15.57 3.13
C VAL A 64 18.44 -15.47 3.56
N LEU A 65 17.50 -15.95 2.76
CA LEU A 65 16.07 -15.96 3.13
C LEU A 65 15.80 -16.92 4.30
N ASP A 66 16.41 -18.10 4.29
CA ASP A 66 16.27 -19.13 5.33
C ASP A 66 17.05 -18.78 6.62
N GLY A 67 17.87 -17.72 6.60
CA GLY A 67 18.73 -17.35 7.73
C GLY A 67 19.88 -18.31 7.99
N THR A 68 20.24 -19.13 7.00
CA THR A 68 21.33 -20.12 7.07
C THR A 68 22.62 -19.67 6.38
N SER A 69 22.62 -18.49 5.76
CA SER A 69 23.83 -17.92 5.15
C SER A 69 24.85 -17.55 6.23
N THR A 70 26.10 -17.92 5.99
CA THR A 70 27.25 -17.50 6.83
C THR A 70 27.94 -16.27 6.27
N ARG A 71 27.54 -15.80 5.08
CA ARG A 71 28.20 -14.72 4.33
C ARG A 71 27.41 -13.42 4.35
N PHE A 72 26.09 -13.50 4.48
CA PHE A 72 25.18 -12.37 4.41
C PHE A 72 24.11 -12.47 5.50
N GLU A 73 23.67 -11.32 6.02
CA GLU A 73 22.62 -11.26 7.02
C GLU A 73 21.26 -11.69 6.45
N GLN A 74 20.41 -12.27 7.31
CA GLN A 74 19.06 -12.67 6.94
C GLN A 74 18.21 -11.45 6.58
N LEU A 75 17.53 -11.52 5.43
CA LEU A 75 16.52 -10.53 5.07
C LEU A 75 15.22 -10.80 5.82
N ARG A 76 14.89 -9.97 6.82
CA ARG A 76 13.66 -10.12 7.60
C ARG A 76 12.58 -9.17 7.09
N PRO A 77 11.29 -9.52 7.23
CA PRO A 77 10.19 -8.62 6.86
C PRO A 77 10.28 -7.25 7.54
N VAL A 78 10.79 -7.18 8.77
CA VAL A 78 10.96 -5.92 9.52
C VAL A 78 12.00 -4.97 8.92
N ASP A 79 12.92 -5.47 8.10
CA ASP A 79 13.92 -4.64 7.42
C ASP A 79 13.28 -3.87 6.24
N PHE A 80 12.15 -4.36 5.73
CA PHE A 80 11.38 -3.70 4.65
C PHE A 80 10.14 -2.98 5.15
N TYR A 81 9.49 -3.51 6.19
CA TYR A 81 8.25 -2.97 6.74
C TYR A 81 8.54 -2.36 8.11
N ASN A 82 8.45 -1.04 8.20
CA ASN A 82 8.48 -0.32 9.49
C ASN A 82 7.04 0.01 9.92
N PRO A 83 6.42 -0.76 10.82
CA PRO A 83 5.06 -0.50 11.27
C PRO A 83 5.01 0.81 12.05
N ASN A 84 4.20 1.78 11.59
CA ASN A 84 4.02 3.06 12.28
C ASN A 84 3.08 2.91 13.48
N ILE A 85 3.57 2.29 14.56
CA ILE A 85 2.80 2.03 15.79
C ILE A 85 2.26 3.33 16.41
N ARG A 86 3.01 4.42 16.28
CA ARG A 86 2.58 5.75 16.74
C ARG A 86 1.30 6.20 16.04
N GLU A 87 1.23 6.05 14.73
CA GLU A 87 0.03 6.40 13.97
C GLU A 87 -1.14 5.48 14.28
N PHE A 88 -0.87 4.19 14.48
CA PHE A 88 -1.87 3.19 14.86
C PHE A 88 -2.54 3.53 16.21
N ALA A 89 -1.82 4.13 17.16
CA ALA A 89 -2.37 4.55 18.44
C ALA A 89 -2.97 5.97 18.42
N THR A 90 -2.33 6.91 17.71
CA THR A 90 -2.74 8.33 17.71
C THR A 90 -4.00 8.59 16.89
N ARG A 91 -4.22 7.86 15.78
CA ARG A 91 -5.38 8.07 14.88
C ARG A 91 -6.71 7.71 15.55
N PRO A 92 -6.88 6.55 16.23
CA PRO A 92 -8.12 6.24 16.94
C PRO A 92 -8.36 7.16 18.14
N ALA A 93 -7.31 7.53 18.87
CA ALA A 93 -7.42 8.46 19.99
C ALA A 93 -7.90 9.84 19.53
N LYS A 94 -7.34 10.36 18.43
CA LYS A 94 -7.79 11.61 17.83
C LYS A 94 -9.24 11.50 17.33
N PHE A 95 -9.58 10.41 16.65
CA PHE A 95 -10.96 10.17 16.20
C PHE A 95 -11.95 10.13 17.36
N ALA A 96 -11.63 9.43 18.45
CA ALA A 96 -12.48 9.37 19.64
C ALA A 96 -12.64 10.75 20.30
N TYR A 97 -11.56 11.54 20.37
CA TYR A 97 -11.61 12.91 20.86
C TYR A 97 -12.47 13.81 19.98
N ASP A 98 -12.30 13.73 18.66
CA ASP A 98 -13.08 14.50 17.69
C ASP A 98 -14.56 14.13 17.80
N VAL A 99 -14.91 12.84 17.87
CA VAL A 99 -16.29 12.39 18.09
C VAL A 99 -16.83 12.92 19.42
N ALA A 100 -16.09 12.76 20.53
CA ALA A 100 -16.53 13.22 21.84
C ALA A 100 -16.77 14.73 21.90
N THR A 101 -16.04 15.52 21.10
CA THR A 101 -16.11 16.99 21.09
C THR A 101 -17.14 17.52 20.08
N PHE A 102 -17.25 16.89 18.90
CA PHE A 102 -18.12 17.35 17.81
C PHE A 102 -19.53 16.75 17.82
N LEU A 103 -19.73 15.52 18.31
CA LEU A 103 -21.07 14.91 18.33
C LEU A 103 -22.07 15.68 19.23
N PRO A 104 -21.69 16.17 20.42
CA PRO A 104 -22.60 16.94 21.27
C PRO A 104 -22.97 18.29 20.66
N SER A 105 -22.02 18.96 20.01
CA SER A 105 -22.27 20.26 19.36
C SER A 105 -23.20 20.11 18.17
N ILE A 106 -23.01 19.10 17.32
CA ILE A 106 -23.95 18.78 16.24
C ILE A 106 -25.35 18.46 16.79
N GLY A 107 -25.45 17.69 17.89
CA GLY A 107 -26.72 17.39 18.54
C GLY A 107 -27.42 18.63 19.08
N VAL A 108 -26.68 19.51 19.75
CA VAL A 108 -27.21 20.78 20.29
C VAL A 108 -27.64 21.72 19.16
N ASP A 109 -26.84 21.86 18.12
CA ASP A 109 -27.17 22.71 16.97
C ASP A 109 -28.36 22.16 16.20
N PHE A 110 -28.49 20.84 16.06
CA PHE A 110 -29.65 20.20 15.46
C PHE A 110 -30.93 20.41 16.29
N VAL A 111 -30.86 20.27 17.62
CA VAL A 111 -32.00 20.54 18.52
C VAL A 111 -32.39 22.01 18.49
N ARG A 112 -31.42 22.92 18.42
CA ARG A 112 -31.66 24.37 18.29
C ARG A 112 -32.24 24.75 16.92
N ALA A 113 -31.88 24.04 15.86
CA ALA A 113 -32.41 24.24 14.51
C ALA A 113 -33.79 23.59 14.28
N LEU A 114 -34.15 22.56 15.07
CA LEU A 114 -35.44 21.87 14.99
C LEU A 114 -36.69 22.77 15.09
N PRO A 115 -36.75 23.78 15.97
CA PRO A 115 -37.89 24.72 16.02
C PRO A 115 -37.90 25.77 14.89
N GLU A 116 -36.75 26.05 14.27
CA GLU A 116 -36.62 26.97 13.11
C GLU A 116 -36.96 26.27 11.79
N LEU A 117 -36.80 24.94 11.72
CA LEU A 117 -37.07 24.09 10.56
C LEU A 117 -38.49 24.24 9.97
N PRO A 118 -39.60 24.22 10.76
CA PRO A 118 -40.94 24.46 10.25
C PRO A 118 -41.15 25.90 9.72
N ALA A 119 -40.49 26.88 10.34
CA ALA A 119 -40.59 28.29 9.97
C ALA A 119 -39.79 28.62 8.70
N ALA A 120 -38.66 27.94 8.48
CA ALA A 120 -37.84 28.07 7.28
C ALA A 120 -38.37 27.22 6.11
N LEU A 121 -38.83 25.99 6.37
CA LEU A 121 -39.37 25.09 5.35
C LEU A 121 -40.81 25.42 4.98
N GLY A 122 -41.62 26.01 5.88
CA GLY A 122 -43.01 26.35 5.61
C GLY A 122 -43.19 27.28 4.40
N PRO A 123 -42.48 28.43 4.33
CA PRO A 123 -42.50 29.32 3.18
C PRO A 123 -41.92 28.68 1.91
N ALA A 124 -40.83 27.90 2.03
CA ALA A 124 -40.18 27.21 0.91
C ALA A 124 -41.06 26.11 0.30
N ALA A 125 -41.69 25.27 1.13
CA ALA A 125 -42.64 24.25 0.72
C ALA A 125 -43.92 24.86 0.13
N ARG A 126 -44.42 25.96 0.71
CA ARG A 126 -45.60 26.69 0.19
C ARG A 126 -45.31 27.36 -1.16
N LYS A 127 -44.07 27.83 -1.39
CA LYS A 127 -43.60 28.37 -2.67
C LYS A 127 -43.44 27.26 -3.72
N PHE A 128 -42.94 26.09 -3.31
CA PHE A 128 -42.81 24.90 -4.16
C PHE A 128 -44.17 24.31 -4.57
N VAL A 129 -45.15 24.26 -3.65
CA VAL A 129 -46.52 23.80 -3.94
C VAL A 129 -47.28 24.78 -4.84
N ARG A 130 -47.00 26.08 -4.76
CA ARG A 130 -47.65 27.10 -5.60
C ARG A 130 -47.04 27.25 -6.99
N HIS A 131 -45.74 26.97 -7.14
CA HIS A 131 -45.04 27.00 -8.44
C HIS A 131 -44.06 25.83 -8.53
N PRO A 132 -44.48 24.66 -9.06
CA PRO A 132 -43.58 23.55 -9.34
C PRO A 132 -42.78 23.87 -10.60
N SER A 133 -41.69 24.62 -10.46
CA SER A 133 -40.78 24.98 -11.55
C SER A 133 -39.38 24.45 -11.23
N TYR A 134 -38.90 23.54 -12.08
CA TYR A 134 -37.66 22.77 -11.93
C TYR A 134 -36.37 23.53 -12.28
N THR A 135 -36.43 24.84 -12.56
CA THR A 135 -35.32 25.56 -13.22
C THR A 135 -34.39 26.33 -12.28
N GLN A 136 -34.49 26.19 -10.95
CA GLN A 136 -33.63 26.92 -10.00
C GLN A 136 -32.62 26.07 -9.22
N PHE A 137 -32.36 24.82 -9.62
CA PHE A 137 -31.29 24.01 -9.00
C PHE A 137 -29.88 24.32 -9.52
N GLU A 138 -29.71 25.32 -10.39
CA GLU A 138 -28.40 25.79 -10.85
C GLU A 138 -28.30 27.32 -10.73
N ALA A 139 -27.84 27.79 -9.57
CA ALA A 139 -27.08 29.03 -9.38
C ALA A 139 -26.41 29.03 -8.00
#